data_AF-A0A971A6C9-F1
#
_entry.id   AF-A0A971A6C9-F1
#
_cell.length_a   1.000
_cell.length_b   1.000
_cell.length_c   1.000
_cell.angle_alpha   90.00
_cell.angle_beta   90.00
_cell.angle_gamma   90.00
#
_symmetry.space_group_name_H-M   'P 1'
#
loop_
_entity.id
_entity.type
_entity.pdbx_description
1 polymer ?
#
loop_
_entity_poly.entity_id
_entity_poly.type
_entity_poly.pdbx_seq_one_letter_code
_entity_poly.pdbx_strand_id
1 'polypeptide(L)'
;MGFPEIRMRRLRTSVMMRRMVRETRLCVDDLVYPLFACPGRDVKEPIASMTDCFHLSADYIADEAAQVADLGIPAVLLFGLPETKDEKGSEAWSESGAVQQAIRAIKTRVPGLLVITDVCLCAYTTTGHCGVIRDYRLDNDATCELLAKMALSHAQAGADIVAPSDMMDGRVGAIRQALEKNGFDHVAILSYAAKFASAFYGPFRDAAESAPSPEMAAAGLGDRKTYQMDPANAREAIREIALDIEEGADMVMVKPALSFLDVICRARQQFDCPIAAYNVSGEYMMLHAAAERGLLDRDAAMMEVLTSIKRAGADVVITYHAKAAASLLKRR
;
A
#
# COMPACT_ATOMS: atom_id res chain seq x y z
N MET A 1 -23.53 40.09 -0.92
CA MET A 1 -22.46 40.68 -1.76
C MET A 1 -22.12 39.68 -2.85
N GLY A 2 -21.97 40.13 -4.09
CA GLY A 2 -21.79 39.25 -5.24
C GLY A 2 -20.80 39.86 -6.23
N PHE A 3 -20.91 39.49 -7.50
CA PHE A 3 -20.25 40.26 -8.54
C PHE A 3 -20.93 41.63 -8.65
N PRO A 4 -20.19 42.75 -8.71
CA PRO A 4 -18.75 42.87 -8.99
C PRO A 4 -17.82 42.95 -7.77
N GLU A 5 -18.32 42.96 -6.53
CA GLU A 5 -17.52 43.10 -5.31
C GLU A 5 -16.58 41.90 -5.10
N ILE A 6 -17.08 40.68 -5.28
CA ILE A 6 -16.34 39.42 -5.16
C ILE A 6 -15.69 39.05 -6.50
N ARG A 7 -14.36 38.93 -6.53
CA ARG A 7 -13.60 38.53 -7.73
C ARG A 7 -12.54 37.48 -7.39
N MET A 8 -12.91 36.20 -7.56
CA MET A 8 -12.04 35.06 -7.24
C MET A 8 -10.71 35.03 -8.01
N ARG A 9 -10.62 35.69 -9.17
CA ARG A 9 -9.37 35.80 -9.95
C ARG A 9 -8.29 36.64 -9.28
N ARG A 10 -8.61 37.50 -8.29
CA ARG A 10 -7.63 38.34 -7.58
C ARG A 10 -6.55 37.49 -6.88
N LEU A 11 -6.91 36.31 -6.39
CA LEU A 11 -5.99 35.35 -5.76
C LEU A 11 -5.28 34.41 -6.77
N ARG A 12 -5.41 34.66 -8.07
CA ARG A 12 -4.90 33.80 -9.16
C ARG A 12 -4.04 34.55 -10.17
N THR A 13 -3.66 35.80 -9.85
CA THR A 13 -2.97 36.74 -10.75
C THR A 13 -1.52 36.39 -11.04
N SER A 14 -0.84 35.68 -10.13
CA SER A 14 0.55 35.27 -10.30
C SER A 14 0.81 33.92 -9.63
N VAL A 15 1.94 33.30 -9.99
CA VAL A 15 2.42 32.07 -9.34
C VAL A 15 2.68 32.31 -7.85
N MET A 16 3.22 33.47 -7.48
CA MET A 16 3.49 33.83 -6.08
C MET A 16 2.20 33.97 -5.27
N MET A 17 1.17 34.61 -5.83
CA MET A 17 -0.13 34.71 -5.18
C MET A 17 -0.74 33.32 -4.94
N ARG A 18 -0.73 32.46 -5.96
CA ARG A 18 -1.21 31.07 -5.83
C ARG A 18 -0.39 30.23 -4.84
N ARG A 19 0.91 30.52 -4.69
CA ARG A 19 1.78 29.87 -3.69
C ARG A 19 1.43 30.31 -2.27
N MET A 20 1.11 31.60 -2.07
CA MET A 20 0.79 32.18 -0.77
C MET A 20 -0.53 31.62 -0.21
N VAL A 21 -1.58 31.56 -1.04
CA VAL A 21 -2.93 31.16 -0.59
C VAL A 21 -3.23 29.67 -0.74
N ARG A 22 -2.20 28.84 -1.00
CA ARG A 22 -2.39 27.41 -1.27
C ARG A 22 -2.84 26.69 0.01
N GLU A 23 -3.97 25.99 -0.08
CA GLU A 23 -4.56 25.23 1.03
C GLU A 23 -3.84 23.90 1.29
N THR A 24 -3.45 23.19 0.23
CA THR A 24 -2.81 21.86 0.34
C THR A 24 -1.34 21.91 -0.08
N ARG A 25 -0.46 21.36 0.75
CA ARG A 25 0.96 21.16 0.44
C ARG A 25 1.27 19.68 0.54
N LEU A 26 1.97 19.16 -0.47
CA LEU A 26 2.55 17.82 -0.47
C LEU A 26 4.01 17.96 0.00
N CYS A 27 4.40 17.15 0.96
CA CYS A 27 5.76 17.01 1.47
C CYS A 27 6.35 15.66 1.06
N VAL A 28 7.68 15.54 1.09
CA VAL A 28 8.35 14.24 0.93
C VAL A 28 8.04 13.30 2.09
N ASP A 29 7.81 13.85 3.28
CA ASP A 29 7.44 13.13 4.51
C ASP A 29 6.07 12.43 4.40
N ASP A 30 5.25 12.82 3.42
CA ASP A 30 3.96 12.19 3.17
C ASP A 30 4.09 10.86 2.40
N LEU A 31 5.27 10.54 1.84
CA LEU A 31 5.41 9.49 0.84
C LEU A 31 5.90 8.16 1.41
N VAL A 32 5.42 7.06 0.86
CA VAL A 32 5.94 5.70 1.08
C VAL A 32 6.20 5.05 -0.26
N TYR A 33 7.37 4.42 -0.42
CA TYR A 33 7.78 3.76 -1.66
C TYR A 33 7.61 2.24 -1.63
N PRO A 34 6.75 1.65 -2.48
CA PRO A 34 6.63 0.20 -2.64
C PRO A 34 7.87 -0.44 -3.27
N LEU A 35 8.26 -1.62 -2.77
CA LEU A 35 9.33 -2.48 -3.31
C LEU A 35 8.87 -3.95 -3.34
N PHE A 36 9.37 -4.73 -4.30
CA PHE A 36 9.03 -6.15 -4.48
C PHE A 36 10.25 -7.03 -4.19
N ALA A 37 10.22 -7.73 -3.06
CA ALA A 37 11.27 -8.63 -2.58
C ALA A 37 11.11 -10.02 -3.18
N CYS A 38 12.18 -10.57 -3.75
CA CYS A 38 12.24 -11.94 -4.23
C CYS A 38 13.45 -12.69 -3.63
N PRO A 39 13.46 -14.04 -3.68
CA PRO A 39 14.56 -14.84 -3.18
C PRO A 39 15.83 -14.67 -4.01
N GLY A 40 16.96 -15.12 -3.45
CA GLY A 40 18.25 -15.12 -4.14
C GLY A 40 19.13 -13.93 -3.78
N ARG A 41 20.12 -13.69 -4.63
CA ARG A 41 21.17 -12.67 -4.47
C ARG A 41 21.56 -12.14 -5.85
N ASP A 42 21.86 -10.85 -5.94
CA ASP A 42 22.17 -10.17 -7.20
C ASP A 42 21.03 -10.33 -8.25
N VAL A 43 19.77 -10.34 -7.78
CA VAL A 43 18.58 -10.45 -8.63
C VAL A 43 17.91 -9.09 -8.78
N LYS A 44 17.83 -8.60 -10.02
CA LYS A 44 17.09 -7.38 -10.39
C LYS A 44 16.36 -7.60 -11.71
N GLU A 45 15.10 -7.99 -11.63
CA GLU A 45 14.28 -8.35 -12.80
C GLU A 45 13.18 -7.32 -13.04
N PRO A 46 13.02 -6.79 -14.25
CA PRO A 46 12.00 -5.79 -14.55
C PRO A 46 10.59 -6.41 -14.53
N ILE A 47 9.64 -5.68 -13.94
CA ILE A 47 8.22 -6.08 -13.91
C ILE A 47 7.55 -5.57 -15.18
N ALA A 48 7.21 -6.46 -16.11
CA ALA A 48 6.68 -6.10 -17.42
C ALA A 48 5.38 -5.27 -17.36
N SER A 49 4.53 -5.50 -16.36
CA SER A 49 3.26 -4.80 -16.18
C SER A 49 3.41 -3.41 -15.56
N MET A 50 4.58 -3.08 -15.00
CA MET A 50 4.81 -1.85 -14.22
C MET A 50 6.13 -1.20 -14.60
N THR A 51 6.05 -0.08 -15.34
CA THR A 51 7.22 0.71 -15.75
C THR A 51 8.12 1.03 -14.54
N ASP A 52 9.43 0.95 -14.72
CA ASP A 52 10.45 1.28 -13.71
C ASP A 52 10.31 0.53 -12.35
N CYS A 53 9.58 -0.58 -12.31
CA CYS A 53 9.44 -1.45 -11.13
C CYS A 53 10.17 -2.78 -11.36
N PHE A 54 10.71 -3.36 -10.29
CA PHE A 54 11.58 -4.54 -10.36
C PHE A 54 11.28 -5.53 -9.23
N HIS A 55 11.45 -6.82 -9.50
CA HIS A 55 11.70 -7.83 -8.47
C HIS A 55 13.16 -7.77 -8.05
N LEU A 56 13.40 -7.69 -6.76
CA LEU A 56 14.73 -7.40 -6.20
C LEU A 56 15.08 -8.41 -5.11
N SER A 57 16.30 -8.93 -5.15
CA SER A 57 16.86 -9.65 -4.00
C SER A 57 17.14 -8.69 -2.84
N ALA A 58 17.34 -9.23 -1.63
CA ALA A 58 17.48 -8.43 -0.42
C ALA A 58 18.64 -7.40 -0.48
N ASP A 59 19.73 -7.74 -1.15
CA ASP A 59 20.87 -6.85 -1.41
C ASP A 59 20.47 -5.63 -2.25
N TYR A 60 19.78 -5.82 -3.39
CA TYR A 60 19.31 -4.71 -4.20
C TYR A 60 18.17 -3.92 -3.54
N ILE A 61 17.33 -4.56 -2.72
CA ILE A 61 16.35 -3.83 -1.90
C ILE A 61 17.05 -2.88 -0.93
N ALA A 62 18.13 -3.31 -0.28
CA ALA A 62 18.87 -2.44 0.63
C ALA A 62 19.48 -1.24 -0.10
N ASP A 63 19.96 -1.42 -1.34
CA ASP A 63 20.46 -0.33 -2.18
C ASP A 63 19.35 0.63 -2.64
N GLU A 64 18.19 0.12 -3.04
CA GLU A 64 17.04 0.97 -3.37
C GLU A 64 16.51 1.73 -2.14
N ALA A 65 16.47 1.07 -0.97
CA ALA A 65 16.10 1.70 0.29
C ALA A 65 17.06 2.85 0.69
N ALA A 66 18.37 2.69 0.44
CA ALA A 66 19.34 3.77 0.64
C ALA A 66 19.04 4.98 -0.27
N GLN A 67 18.72 4.74 -1.55
CA GLN A 67 18.34 5.82 -2.46
C GLN A 67 17.03 6.51 -2.03
N VAL A 68 16.06 5.74 -1.54
CA VAL A 68 14.78 6.26 -1.01
C VAL A 68 15.04 7.17 0.19
N ALA A 69 15.89 6.74 1.12
CA ALA A 69 16.29 7.54 2.28
C ALA A 69 17.06 8.81 1.89
N ASP A 70 17.98 8.75 0.92
CA ASP A 70 18.71 9.91 0.40
C ASP A 70 17.76 10.94 -0.24
N LEU A 71 16.63 10.48 -0.79
CA LEU A 71 15.56 11.34 -1.30
C LEU A 71 14.71 11.97 -0.18
N GLY A 72 14.90 11.57 1.07
CA GLY A 72 14.17 12.06 2.24
C GLY A 72 12.80 11.39 2.45
N ILE A 73 12.52 10.30 1.72
CA ILE A 73 11.27 9.55 1.88
C ILE A 73 11.39 8.72 3.17
N PRO A 74 10.43 8.81 4.10
CA PRO A 74 10.58 8.25 5.45
C PRO A 74 10.40 6.73 5.52
N ALA A 75 9.73 6.11 4.55
CA ALA A 75 9.39 4.70 4.61
C ALA A 75 9.36 3.98 3.25
N VAL A 76 9.60 2.67 3.30
CA VAL A 76 9.34 1.73 2.20
C VAL A 76 8.27 0.72 2.60
N LEU A 77 7.52 0.22 1.61
CA LEU A 77 6.56 -0.87 1.78
C LEU A 77 7.04 -2.10 0.99
N LEU A 78 7.27 -3.21 1.69
CA LEU A 78 7.72 -4.46 1.10
C LEU A 78 6.54 -5.36 0.72
N PHE A 79 6.54 -5.82 -0.52
CA PHE A 79 5.76 -6.95 -1.02
C PHE A 79 6.69 -8.12 -1.28
N GLY A 80 6.33 -9.33 -0.83
CA GLY A 80 7.15 -10.52 -1.05
C GLY A 80 6.66 -11.38 -2.20
N LEU A 81 7.61 -11.98 -2.92
CA LEU A 81 7.41 -13.12 -3.78
C LEU A 81 8.14 -14.31 -3.16
N PRO A 82 7.47 -15.46 -2.97
CA PRO A 82 8.13 -16.65 -2.45
C PRO A 82 8.97 -17.35 -3.52
N GLU A 83 9.87 -18.22 -3.08
CA GLU A 83 10.48 -19.24 -3.94
C GLU A 83 9.46 -20.32 -4.30
N THR A 84 8.60 -20.69 -3.35
CA THR A 84 7.59 -21.74 -3.52
C THR A 84 6.24 -21.34 -2.93
N LYS A 85 5.17 -21.71 -3.65
CA LYS A 85 3.79 -21.54 -3.17
C LYS A 85 3.25 -22.88 -2.66
N ASP A 86 2.49 -22.82 -1.56
CA ASP A 86 1.77 -23.99 -1.02
C ASP A 86 0.33 -23.62 -0.64
N GLU A 87 -0.47 -24.56 -0.13
CA GLU A 87 -1.88 -24.29 0.18
C GLU A 87 -2.10 -23.25 1.30
N LYS A 88 -1.13 -23.09 2.21
CA LYS A 88 -1.24 -22.21 3.39
C LYS A 88 -0.39 -20.95 3.27
N GLY A 89 0.44 -20.85 2.22
CA GLY A 89 1.43 -19.81 2.03
C GLY A 89 2.56 -19.86 3.05
N SER A 90 3.11 -21.04 3.37
CA SER A 90 3.99 -21.19 4.54
C SER A 90 5.30 -20.42 4.51
N GLU A 91 5.77 -20.02 3.33
CA GLU A 91 6.95 -19.19 3.17
C GLU A 91 6.73 -17.75 3.69
N ALA A 92 5.47 -17.29 3.81
CA ALA A 92 5.14 -15.95 4.28
C ALA A 92 5.69 -15.64 5.69
N TRP A 93 5.85 -16.65 6.53
CA TRP A 93 6.42 -16.53 7.88
C TRP A 93 7.75 -17.27 8.05
N SER A 94 8.42 -17.65 6.95
CA SER A 94 9.73 -18.28 7.01
C SER A 94 10.77 -17.29 7.51
N GLU A 95 11.63 -17.69 8.45
CA GLU A 95 12.73 -16.84 8.92
C GLU A 95 13.67 -16.43 7.78
N SER A 96 13.82 -17.29 6.76
CA SER A 96 14.60 -17.05 5.56
C SER A 96 13.77 -16.57 4.36
N GLY A 97 12.51 -16.19 4.56
CA GLY A 97 11.66 -15.65 3.50
C GLY A 97 12.23 -14.35 2.90
N ALA A 98 11.87 -14.05 1.65
CA ALA A 98 12.39 -12.89 0.92
C ALA A 98 12.14 -11.57 1.67
N VAL A 99 10.96 -11.41 2.28
CA VAL A 99 10.60 -10.21 3.06
C VAL A 99 11.47 -10.10 4.32
N GLN A 100 11.64 -11.18 5.08
CA GLN A 100 12.45 -11.22 6.30
C GLN A 100 13.92 -10.88 6.01
N GLN A 101 14.46 -11.41 4.92
CA GLN A 101 15.81 -11.07 4.45
C GLN A 101 15.92 -9.59 4.05
N ALA A 102 14.95 -9.07 3.30
CA ALA A 102 14.90 -7.67 2.89
C ALA A 102 14.80 -6.71 4.09
N ILE A 103 13.96 -7.00 5.08
CA ILE A 103 13.85 -6.20 6.32
C ILE A 103 15.23 -6.10 6.99
N ARG A 104 15.89 -7.24 7.25
CA ARG A 104 17.20 -7.26 7.92
C ARG A 104 18.28 -6.52 7.11
N ALA A 105 18.26 -6.67 5.79
CA ALA A 105 19.18 -5.98 4.90
C ALA A 105 18.98 -4.45 4.96
N ILE A 106 17.73 -3.98 4.91
CA ILE A 106 17.39 -2.55 5.06
C ILE A 106 17.81 -2.05 6.44
N LYS A 107 17.44 -2.74 7.52
CA LYS A 107 17.76 -2.30 8.89
C LYS A 107 19.26 -2.26 9.16
N THR A 108 20.04 -3.11 8.49
CA THR A 108 21.51 -3.05 8.53
C THR A 108 22.05 -1.85 7.75
N ARG A 109 21.51 -1.58 6.56
CA ARG A 109 22.04 -0.55 5.64
C ARG A 109 21.58 0.86 5.99
N VAL A 110 20.34 1.02 6.41
CA VAL A 110 19.63 2.29 6.64
C VAL A 110 18.72 2.17 7.88
N PRO A 111 19.29 2.07 9.10
CA PRO A 111 18.52 1.76 10.31
C PRO A 111 17.40 2.76 10.63
N GLY A 112 17.53 4.02 10.18
CA GLY A 112 16.54 5.06 10.40
C GLY A 112 15.37 5.07 9.41
N LEU A 113 15.40 4.25 8.35
CA LEU A 113 14.28 4.14 7.41
C LEU A 113 13.20 3.22 7.98
N LEU A 114 11.95 3.67 7.93
CA LEU A 114 10.81 2.86 8.35
C LEU A 114 10.53 1.78 7.30
N VAL A 115 10.31 0.56 7.77
CA VAL A 115 10.00 -0.62 6.97
C VAL A 115 8.58 -1.05 7.28
N ILE A 116 7.71 -0.85 6.30
CA ILE A 116 6.34 -1.35 6.28
C ILE A 116 6.33 -2.68 5.54
N THR A 117 5.62 -3.69 6.03
CA THR A 117 5.49 -4.98 5.35
C THR A 117 4.03 -5.31 5.07
N ASP A 118 3.71 -5.63 3.82
CA ASP A 118 2.41 -6.20 3.47
C ASP A 118 2.20 -7.54 4.18
N VAL A 119 1.05 -7.73 4.81
CA VAL A 119 0.65 -8.98 5.47
C VAL A 119 -0.56 -9.53 4.72
N CYS A 120 -0.31 -10.50 3.85
CA CYS A 120 -1.32 -11.16 3.03
C CYS A 120 -0.77 -12.46 2.44
N LEU A 121 -1.63 -13.46 2.23
CA LEU A 121 -1.22 -14.77 1.72
C LEU A 121 -1.28 -14.91 0.19
N CYS A 122 -1.77 -13.89 -0.54
CA CYS A 122 -2.08 -14.05 -1.96
C CYS A 122 -0.88 -14.30 -2.89
N ALA A 123 0.31 -13.83 -2.53
CA ALA A 123 1.53 -14.15 -3.27
C ALA A 123 2.12 -15.52 -2.90
N TYR A 124 1.68 -16.08 -1.77
CA TYR A 124 2.27 -17.27 -1.15
C TYR A 124 1.43 -18.53 -1.34
N THR A 125 0.14 -18.39 -1.57
CA THR A 125 -0.77 -19.53 -1.75
C THR A 125 -0.79 -20.03 -3.19
N THR A 126 -0.89 -21.34 -3.39
CA THR A 126 -1.14 -21.93 -4.72
C THR A 126 -2.48 -21.52 -5.31
N THR A 127 -3.42 -21.12 -4.46
CA THR A 127 -4.76 -20.66 -4.87
C THR A 127 -4.76 -19.21 -5.38
N GLY A 128 -3.75 -18.41 -5.01
CA GLY A 128 -3.70 -16.96 -5.26
C GLY A 128 -4.67 -16.12 -4.42
N HIS A 129 -5.40 -16.75 -3.49
CA HIS A 129 -6.31 -16.06 -2.58
C HIS A 129 -5.59 -15.48 -1.37
N CYS A 130 -6.18 -14.43 -0.78
CA CYS A 130 -5.62 -13.73 0.37
C CYS A 130 -5.61 -14.56 1.67
N GLY A 131 -6.07 -15.81 1.63
CA GLY A 131 -6.28 -16.67 2.79
C GLY A 131 -6.44 -18.14 2.45
N VAL A 132 -6.74 -18.93 3.48
CA VAL A 132 -6.94 -20.38 3.39
C VAL A 132 -8.27 -20.67 2.70
N ILE A 133 -8.26 -21.56 1.71
CA ILE A 133 -9.47 -22.05 1.04
C ILE A 133 -9.89 -23.39 1.64
N ARG A 134 -11.14 -23.51 2.08
CA ARG A 134 -11.80 -24.76 2.49
C ARG A 134 -13.16 -24.87 1.83
N ASP A 135 -13.47 -26.04 1.27
CA ASP A 135 -14.75 -26.29 0.59
C ASP A 135 -15.14 -25.20 -0.42
N TYR A 136 -14.16 -24.73 -1.20
CA TYR A 136 -14.31 -23.63 -2.16
C TYR A 136 -14.86 -22.34 -1.52
N ARG A 137 -14.43 -22.05 -0.29
CA ARG A 137 -14.68 -20.79 0.41
C ARG A 137 -13.43 -20.34 1.13
N LEU A 138 -13.32 -19.03 1.33
CA LEU A 138 -12.27 -18.45 2.14
C LEU A 138 -12.61 -18.65 3.63
N ASP A 139 -11.71 -19.28 4.37
CA ASP A 139 -11.83 -19.48 5.81
C ASP A 139 -11.22 -18.28 6.55
N ASN A 140 -12.09 -17.41 7.07
CA ASN A 140 -11.71 -16.16 7.72
C ASN A 140 -10.77 -16.39 8.92
N ASP A 141 -11.22 -17.19 9.89
CA ASP A 141 -10.55 -17.33 11.18
C ASP A 141 -9.22 -18.07 11.04
N ALA A 142 -9.20 -19.14 10.22
CA ALA A 142 -7.96 -19.85 9.91
C ALA A 142 -6.96 -18.95 9.17
N THR A 143 -7.45 -18.00 8.37
CA THR A 143 -6.59 -17.01 7.71
C THR A 143 -6.01 -16.01 8.73
N CYS A 144 -6.83 -15.48 9.65
CA CYS A 144 -6.37 -14.57 10.71
C CYS A 144 -5.24 -15.16 11.55
N GLU A 145 -5.30 -16.45 11.88
CA GLU A 145 -4.21 -17.14 12.60
C GLU A 145 -2.87 -17.10 11.82
N LEU A 146 -2.92 -17.33 10.51
CA LEU A 146 -1.72 -17.32 9.66
C LEU A 146 -1.19 -15.90 9.42
N LEU A 147 -2.08 -14.92 9.27
CA LEU A 147 -1.71 -13.50 9.16
C LEU A 147 -1.01 -13.00 10.42
N ALA A 148 -1.52 -13.37 11.59
CA ALA A 148 -0.88 -13.06 12.87
C ALA A 148 0.53 -13.67 12.97
N LYS A 149 0.71 -14.91 12.49
CA LYS A 149 2.01 -15.58 12.43
C LYS A 149 2.98 -14.86 11.47
N MET A 150 2.49 -14.45 10.30
CA MET A 150 3.26 -13.67 9.31
C MET A 150 3.69 -12.31 9.87
N ALA A 151 2.76 -11.56 10.47
CA ALA A 151 3.06 -10.27 11.09
C ALA A 151 4.11 -10.39 12.19
N LEU A 152 4.00 -11.41 13.05
CA LEU A 152 5.01 -11.68 14.08
C LEU A 152 6.39 -12.00 13.48
N SER A 153 6.45 -12.80 12.42
CA SER A 153 7.70 -13.11 11.72
C SER A 153 8.36 -11.85 11.15
N HIS A 154 7.57 -10.95 10.58
CA HIS A 154 8.06 -9.67 10.07
C HIS A 154 8.56 -8.75 11.19
N ALA A 155 7.83 -8.66 12.31
CA ALA A 155 8.23 -7.92 13.49
C ALA A 155 9.56 -8.44 14.07
N GLN A 156 9.71 -9.78 14.17
CA GLN A 156 10.95 -10.43 14.60
C GLN A 156 12.14 -10.14 13.68
N ALA A 157 11.90 -9.93 12.37
CA ALA A 157 12.92 -9.52 11.42
C ALA A 157 13.29 -8.03 11.50
N GLY A 158 12.47 -7.21 12.19
CA GLY A 158 12.69 -5.79 12.41
C GLY A 158 11.76 -4.85 11.63
N ALA A 159 10.58 -5.30 11.19
CA ALA A 159 9.57 -4.40 10.63
C ALA A 159 9.07 -3.40 11.68
N ASP A 160 8.93 -2.13 11.30
CA ASP A 160 8.37 -1.11 12.21
C ASP A 160 6.83 -1.07 12.13
N ILE A 161 6.30 -1.38 10.95
CA ILE A 161 4.86 -1.34 10.66
C ILE A 161 4.46 -2.60 9.90
N VAL A 162 3.46 -3.31 10.39
CA VAL A 162 2.81 -4.41 9.66
C VAL A 162 1.50 -3.93 9.03
N ALA A 163 1.23 -4.35 7.81
CA ALA A 163 0.16 -3.81 6.99
C ALA A 163 -0.76 -4.92 6.45
N PRO A 164 -1.77 -5.38 7.24
CA PRO A 164 -2.72 -6.39 6.78
C PRO A 164 -3.53 -5.88 5.60
N SER A 165 -3.45 -6.60 4.48
CA SER A 165 -4.13 -6.25 3.23
C SER A 165 -5.11 -7.32 2.72
N ASP A 166 -5.33 -8.34 3.52
CA ASP A 166 -6.16 -9.52 3.25
C ASP A 166 -7.68 -9.24 3.18
N MET A 167 -8.21 -8.28 3.95
CA MET A 167 -9.65 -8.00 4.15
C MET A 167 -10.41 -9.13 4.89
N MET A 168 -9.79 -9.80 5.85
CA MET A 168 -10.50 -10.69 6.78
C MET A 168 -11.16 -9.89 7.91
N ASP A 169 -12.25 -10.40 8.45
CA ASP A 169 -12.86 -9.85 9.67
C ASP A 169 -11.98 -10.20 10.88
N GLY A 170 -11.71 -9.25 11.78
CA GLY A 170 -10.96 -9.52 13.01
C GLY A 170 -9.43 -9.56 12.88
N ARG A 171 -8.86 -9.35 11.68
CA ARG A 171 -7.41 -9.53 11.47
C ARG A 171 -6.56 -8.55 12.27
N VAL A 172 -7.02 -7.31 12.48
CA VAL A 172 -6.24 -6.30 13.22
C VAL A 172 -6.12 -6.75 14.67
N GLY A 173 -7.24 -7.16 15.28
CA GLY A 173 -7.25 -7.67 16.65
C GLY A 173 -6.38 -8.92 16.82
N ALA A 174 -6.44 -9.86 15.86
CA ALA A 174 -5.62 -11.06 15.87
C ALA A 174 -4.11 -10.75 15.79
N ILE A 175 -3.72 -9.85 14.88
CA ILE A 175 -2.33 -9.41 14.70
C ILE A 175 -1.85 -8.66 15.95
N ARG A 176 -2.62 -7.68 16.45
CA ARG A 176 -2.30 -6.90 17.65
C ARG A 176 -2.04 -7.79 18.85
N GLN A 177 -2.94 -8.75 19.12
CA GLN A 177 -2.77 -9.71 20.21
C GLN A 177 -1.51 -10.57 20.06
N ALA A 178 -1.21 -11.03 18.85
CA ALA A 178 -0.02 -11.85 18.61
C ALA A 178 1.27 -11.06 18.81
N LEU A 179 1.33 -9.80 18.36
CA LEU A 179 2.47 -8.93 18.57
C LEU A 179 2.69 -8.64 20.06
N GLU A 180 1.65 -8.23 20.79
CA GLU A 180 1.75 -7.91 22.21
C GLU A 180 2.17 -9.12 23.07
N LYS A 181 1.57 -10.29 22.85
CA LYS A 181 1.91 -11.53 23.57
C LYS A 181 3.37 -11.93 23.40
N ASN A 182 4.03 -11.46 22.33
CA ASN A 182 5.43 -11.77 22.02
C ASN A 182 6.38 -10.57 22.23
N GLY A 183 5.92 -9.50 22.88
CA GLY A 183 6.77 -8.34 23.23
C GLY A 183 7.04 -7.36 22.08
N PHE A 184 6.19 -7.34 21.05
CA PHE A 184 6.26 -6.42 19.91
C PHE A 184 5.15 -5.34 19.98
N ASP A 185 4.87 -4.84 21.19
CA ASP A 185 3.88 -3.79 21.46
C ASP A 185 4.16 -2.47 20.71
N HIS A 186 5.43 -2.16 20.47
CA HIS A 186 5.91 -0.99 19.73
C HIS A 186 5.74 -1.07 18.21
N VAL A 187 5.41 -2.24 17.64
CA VAL A 187 5.20 -2.40 16.20
C VAL A 187 3.81 -1.91 15.85
N ALA A 188 3.73 -0.98 14.90
CA ALA A 188 2.48 -0.36 14.50
C ALA A 188 1.74 -1.19 13.45
N ILE A 189 0.41 -1.03 13.39
CA ILE A 189 -0.47 -1.66 12.41
C ILE A 189 -1.03 -0.59 11.49
N LEU A 190 -0.68 -0.67 10.21
CA LEU A 190 -1.28 0.12 9.13
C LEU A 190 -2.32 -0.74 8.41
N SER A 191 -3.57 -0.70 8.87
CA SER A 191 -4.60 -1.56 8.31
C SER A 191 -5.10 -1.07 6.96
N TYR A 192 -5.26 -1.98 5.99
CA TYR A 192 -5.95 -1.73 4.73
C TYR A 192 -7.47 -1.74 4.92
N ALA A 193 -7.93 -0.93 5.87
CA ALA A 193 -9.28 -0.94 6.41
C ALA A 193 -10.37 -0.84 5.34
N ALA A 194 -10.24 0.09 4.41
CA ALA A 194 -11.16 0.21 3.29
C ALA A 194 -10.47 -0.21 1.98
N LYS A 195 -10.33 -1.52 1.77
CA LYS A 195 -9.78 -2.10 0.53
C LYS A 195 -10.88 -2.68 -0.35
N PHE A 196 -11.13 -2.00 -1.46
CA PHE A 196 -12.18 -2.36 -2.41
C PHE A 196 -11.74 -3.47 -3.38
N ALA A 197 -12.70 -4.24 -3.89
CA ALA A 197 -12.58 -5.19 -4.97
C ALA A 197 -12.44 -4.46 -6.33
N SER A 198 -11.34 -3.72 -6.47
CA SER A 198 -11.13 -2.80 -7.58
C SER A 198 -10.57 -3.45 -8.84
N ALA A 199 -10.95 -2.89 -9.99
CA ALA A 199 -10.36 -3.19 -11.28
C ALA A 199 -8.96 -2.57 -11.49
N PHE A 200 -8.53 -1.63 -10.63
CA PHE A 200 -7.24 -0.94 -10.75
C PHE A 200 -6.03 -1.77 -10.28
N TYR A 201 -6.20 -3.05 -9.93
CA TYR A 201 -5.12 -3.89 -9.40
C TYR A 201 -4.41 -4.76 -10.44
N GLY A 202 -4.87 -4.77 -11.70
CA GLY A 202 -4.33 -5.64 -12.77
C GLY A 202 -2.80 -5.71 -12.78
N PRO A 203 -2.09 -4.58 -12.96
CA PRO A 203 -0.63 -4.60 -13.04
C PRO A 203 0.05 -5.13 -11.77
N PHE A 204 -0.55 -4.92 -10.59
CA PHE A 204 -0.01 -5.44 -9.33
C PHE A 204 -0.17 -6.96 -9.22
N ARG A 205 -1.27 -7.52 -9.75
CA ARG A 205 -1.48 -8.97 -9.70
C ARG A 205 -0.42 -9.71 -10.50
N ASP A 206 -0.01 -9.14 -11.64
CA ASP A 206 1.12 -9.64 -12.43
C ASP A 206 2.43 -9.45 -11.65
N ALA A 207 2.64 -8.26 -11.07
CA ALA A 207 3.84 -7.93 -10.30
C ALA A 207 4.05 -8.81 -9.06
N ALA A 208 2.99 -9.19 -8.36
CA ALA A 208 3.07 -10.01 -7.15
C ALA A 208 2.75 -11.49 -7.42
N GLU A 209 2.56 -11.88 -8.68
CA GLU A 209 2.12 -13.21 -9.11
C GLU A 209 0.95 -13.78 -8.27
N SER A 210 -0.05 -12.94 -8.02
CA SER A 210 -1.08 -13.20 -6.99
C SER A 210 -2.49 -13.33 -7.57
N ALA A 211 -2.64 -13.49 -8.89
CA ALA A 211 -3.95 -13.73 -9.48
C ALA A 211 -4.53 -15.07 -8.97
N PRO A 212 -5.85 -15.15 -8.66
CA PRO A 212 -6.49 -16.42 -8.37
C PRO A 212 -6.20 -17.46 -9.45
N SER A 213 -5.91 -18.69 -9.05
CA SER A 213 -5.50 -19.74 -9.98
C SER A 213 -6.61 -20.09 -10.98
N PRO A 214 -6.28 -20.66 -12.16
CA PRO A 214 -7.28 -21.11 -13.13
C PRO A 214 -8.29 -22.10 -12.54
N GLU A 215 -7.85 -22.95 -11.61
CA GLU A 215 -8.70 -23.89 -10.88
C GLU A 215 -9.71 -23.16 -9.98
N MET A 216 -9.25 -22.16 -9.22
CA MET A 216 -10.14 -21.33 -8.41
C MET A 216 -11.13 -20.55 -9.27
N ALA A 217 -10.70 -20.04 -10.43
CA ALA A 217 -11.58 -19.38 -11.38
C ALA A 217 -12.67 -20.33 -11.91
N ALA A 218 -12.33 -21.57 -12.24
CA ALA A 218 -13.29 -22.59 -12.67
C ALA A 218 -14.29 -22.97 -11.56
N ALA A 219 -13.85 -22.90 -10.29
CA ALA A 219 -14.69 -23.14 -9.12
C ALA A 219 -15.55 -21.93 -8.69
N GLY A 220 -15.56 -20.84 -9.47
CA GLY A 220 -16.32 -19.62 -9.15
C GLY A 220 -15.64 -18.67 -8.16
N LEU A 221 -14.36 -18.91 -7.83
CA LEU A 221 -13.51 -18.09 -6.96
C LEU A 221 -12.41 -17.37 -7.78
N GLY A 222 -12.77 -16.86 -8.96
CA GLY A 222 -11.84 -16.16 -9.86
C GLY A 222 -11.56 -14.69 -9.50
N ASP A 223 -12.18 -14.20 -8.43
CA ASP A 223 -12.00 -12.83 -7.95
C ASP A 223 -11.97 -12.77 -6.42
N ARG A 224 -11.92 -11.54 -5.88
CA ARG A 224 -11.76 -11.28 -4.44
C ARG A 224 -13.01 -10.64 -3.83
N LYS A 225 -14.16 -10.68 -4.51
CA LYS A 225 -15.37 -9.94 -4.13
C LYS A 225 -16.09 -10.51 -2.91
N THR A 226 -15.69 -11.68 -2.44
CA THR A 226 -16.27 -12.29 -1.23
C THR A 226 -15.63 -11.78 0.07
N TYR A 227 -14.59 -10.91 -0.03
CA TYR A 227 -13.90 -10.33 1.11
C TYR A 227 -13.45 -8.89 0.85
N GLN A 228 -12.97 -8.55 -0.36
CA GLN A 228 -12.75 -7.15 -0.72
C GLN A 228 -14.08 -6.46 -1.00
N MET A 229 -14.20 -5.22 -0.51
CA MET A 229 -15.45 -4.48 -0.48
C MET A 229 -15.99 -4.11 -1.87
N ASP A 230 -17.31 -3.95 -2.01
CA ASP A 230 -17.89 -3.41 -3.24
C ASP A 230 -17.51 -1.92 -3.43
N PRO A 231 -16.91 -1.53 -4.57
CA PRO A 231 -16.64 -0.13 -4.91
C PRO A 231 -17.83 0.84 -4.77
N ALA A 232 -19.07 0.35 -4.83
CA ALA A 232 -20.27 1.18 -4.68
C ALA A 232 -20.56 1.59 -3.22
N ASN A 233 -19.89 0.99 -2.23
CA ASN A 233 -20.32 1.02 -0.83
C ASN A 233 -19.49 1.96 0.06
N ALA A 234 -19.68 3.28 -0.09
CA ALA A 234 -18.98 4.24 0.76
C ALA A 234 -19.41 4.22 2.24
N ARG A 235 -20.62 3.74 2.58
CA ARG A 235 -21.06 3.61 3.99
C ARG A 235 -20.39 2.43 4.69
N GLU A 236 -20.23 1.33 3.96
CA GLU A 236 -19.53 0.13 4.43
C GLU A 236 -18.07 0.47 4.72
N ALA A 237 -17.41 1.24 3.83
CA ALA A 237 -16.00 1.62 3.99
C ALA A 237 -15.72 2.37 5.30
N ILE A 238 -16.63 3.25 5.72
CA ILE A 238 -16.50 3.96 7.00
C ILE A 238 -16.71 3.01 8.19
N ARG A 239 -17.60 2.02 8.05
CA ARG A 239 -17.81 1.01 9.09
C ARG A 239 -16.59 0.10 9.24
N GLU A 240 -15.98 -0.34 8.15
CA GLU A 240 -14.74 -1.14 8.15
C GLU A 240 -13.59 -0.39 8.84
N ILE A 241 -13.43 0.90 8.51
CA ILE A 241 -12.46 1.76 9.19
C ILE A 241 -12.72 1.84 10.70
N ALA A 242 -13.98 2.02 11.11
CA ALA A 242 -14.32 2.09 12.53
C ALA A 242 -13.99 0.79 13.27
N LEU A 243 -14.28 -0.37 12.67
CA LEU A 243 -14.01 -1.69 13.25
C LEU A 243 -12.50 -1.90 13.45
N ASP A 244 -11.68 -1.58 12.46
CA ASP A 244 -10.22 -1.70 12.58
C ASP A 244 -9.62 -0.80 13.65
N ILE A 245 -10.16 0.42 13.80
CA ILE A 245 -9.75 1.34 14.86
C ILE A 245 -10.11 0.75 16.23
N GLU A 246 -11.30 0.16 16.37
CA GLU A 246 -11.72 -0.53 17.59
C GLU A 246 -10.84 -1.74 17.91
N GLU A 247 -10.36 -2.45 16.88
CA GLU A 247 -9.43 -3.57 17.00
C GLU A 247 -7.97 -3.17 17.31
N GLY A 248 -7.65 -1.86 17.27
CA GLY A 248 -6.34 -1.33 17.64
C GLY A 248 -5.40 -1.07 16.47
N ALA A 249 -5.92 -0.72 15.29
CA ALA A 249 -5.10 -0.20 14.20
C ALA A 249 -4.53 1.18 14.56
N ASP A 250 -3.21 1.35 14.39
CA ASP A 250 -2.53 2.63 14.63
C ASP A 250 -2.76 3.63 13.49
N MET A 251 -2.96 3.11 12.28
CA MET A 251 -3.28 3.85 11.08
C MET A 251 -4.23 3.04 10.20
N VAL A 252 -5.08 3.74 9.44
CA VAL A 252 -6.04 3.12 8.52
C VAL A 252 -5.80 3.58 7.09
N MET A 253 -6.14 2.74 6.11
CA MET A 253 -5.89 3.03 4.70
C MET A 253 -7.13 2.85 3.83
N VAL A 254 -7.29 3.75 2.86
CA VAL A 254 -8.21 3.60 1.73
C VAL A 254 -7.43 3.14 0.49
N LYS A 255 -7.89 2.06 -0.16
CA LYS A 255 -7.27 1.50 -1.36
C LYS A 255 -8.32 1.01 -2.36
N PRO A 256 -8.31 1.45 -3.64
CA PRO A 256 -7.44 2.47 -4.26
C PRO A 256 -7.67 3.90 -3.76
N ALA A 257 -6.89 4.88 -4.25
CA ALA A 257 -6.99 6.28 -3.82
C ALA A 257 -7.71 7.16 -4.84
N LEU A 258 -7.29 7.16 -6.12
CA LEU A 258 -7.70 8.16 -7.10
C LEU A 258 -9.23 8.20 -7.31
N SER A 259 -9.87 7.03 -7.37
CA SER A 259 -11.33 6.92 -7.54
C SER A 259 -12.12 6.90 -6.22
N PHE A 260 -11.45 7.12 -5.08
CA PHE A 260 -12.05 7.02 -3.73
C PHE A 260 -11.68 8.21 -2.83
N LEU A 261 -11.36 9.37 -3.43
CA LEU A 261 -11.05 10.60 -2.69
C LEU A 261 -12.21 11.05 -1.79
N ASP A 262 -13.46 10.71 -2.15
CA ASP A 262 -14.63 10.98 -1.32
C ASP A 262 -14.66 10.11 -0.06
N VAL A 263 -14.21 8.85 -0.14
CA VAL A 263 -14.07 7.96 1.02
C VAL A 263 -12.97 8.45 1.95
N ILE A 264 -11.81 8.86 1.40
CA ILE A 264 -10.72 9.47 2.19
C ILE A 264 -11.22 10.71 2.92
N CYS A 265 -11.96 11.59 2.23
CA CYS A 265 -12.54 12.79 2.82
C CYS A 265 -13.52 12.48 3.96
N ARG A 266 -14.40 11.49 3.77
CA ARG A 266 -15.33 11.04 4.81
C ARG A 266 -14.63 10.42 6.02
N ALA A 267 -13.58 9.65 5.79
CA ALA A 267 -12.77 9.07 6.86
C ALA A 267 -12.09 10.18 7.67
N ARG A 268 -11.46 11.16 7.00
CA ARG A 268 -10.81 12.30 7.67
C ARG A 268 -11.76 13.16 8.50
N GLN A 269 -13.02 13.25 8.08
CA GLN A 269 -14.07 13.98 8.80
C GLN A 269 -14.60 13.25 10.04
N GLN A 270 -14.39 11.94 10.15
CA GLN A 270 -15.00 11.11 11.19
C GLN A 270 -14.01 10.53 12.19
N PHE A 271 -12.77 10.31 11.77
CA PHE A 271 -11.76 9.68 12.59
C PHE A 271 -10.55 10.60 12.76
N ASP A 272 -9.96 10.58 13.95
CA ASP A 272 -8.80 11.40 14.29
C ASP A 272 -7.47 10.70 14.01
N CYS A 273 -7.47 9.37 13.84
CA CYS A 273 -6.27 8.59 13.51
C CYS A 273 -5.63 9.00 12.17
N PRO A 274 -4.33 8.70 11.94
CA PRO A 274 -3.71 8.93 10.65
C PRO A 274 -4.33 8.07 9.54
N ILE A 275 -4.52 8.68 8.37
CA ILE A 275 -5.13 8.04 7.20
C ILE A 275 -4.09 7.90 6.10
N ALA A 276 -3.80 6.67 5.69
CA ALA A 276 -3.05 6.39 4.48
C ALA A 276 -3.97 6.26 3.25
N ALA A 277 -3.41 6.52 2.08
CA ALA A 277 -4.07 6.27 0.81
C ALA A 277 -3.09 5.65 -0.19
N TYR A 278 -3.56 4.66 -0.95
CA TYR A 278 -2.71 3.94 -1.90
C TYR A 278 -3.01 4.37 -3.34
N ASN A 279 -2.06 5.06 -3.97
CA ASN A 279 -2.05 5.28 -5.42
C ASN A 279 -1.59 4.00 -6.13
N VAL A 280 -2.55 3.16 -6.50
CA VAL A 280 -2.28 1.76 -6.89
C VAL A 280 -1.69 1.62 -8.29
N SER A 281 -1.27 0.40 -8.61
CA SER A 281 -0.54 0.08 -9.84
C SER A 281 -1.30 0.42 -11.14
N GLY A 282 -2.62 0.25 -11.17
CA GLY A 282 -3.44 0.68 -12.29
C GLY A 282 -3.46 2.21 -12.46
N GLU A 283 -3.55 2.96 -11.37
CA GLU A 283 -3.50 4.42 -11.40
C GLU A 283 -2.13 4.92 -11.88
N TYR A 284 -1.05 4.29 -11.42
CA TYR A 284 0.32 4.52 -11.88
C TYR A 284 0.45 4.28 -13.40
N MET A 285 0.04 3.10 -13.87
CA MET A 285 0.16 2.73 -15.28
C MET A 285 -0.75 3.53 -16.20
N MET A 286 -1.91 4.01 -15.73
CA MET A 286 -2.75 4.93 -16.50
C MET A 286 -2.02 6.23 -16.85
N LEU A 287 -1.28 6.81 -15.91
CA LEU A 287 -0.51 8.02 -16.16
C LEU A 287 0.65 7.77 -17.12
N HIS A 288 1.37 6.65 -16.95
CA HIS A 288 2.45 6.24 -17.85
C HIS A 288 1.93 6.04 -19.28
N ALA A 289 0.89 5.23 -19.46
CA ALA A 289 0.33 4.96 -20.78
C ALA A 289 -0.24 6.20 -21.48
N ALA A 290 -0.86 7.13 -20.73
CA ALA A 290 -1.34 8.40 -21.28
C ALA A 290 -0.19 9.32 -21.69
N ALA A 291 0.87 9.40 -20.88
CA ALA A 291 2.06 10.21 -21.17
C ALA A 291 2.86 9.69 -22.37
N GLU A 292 3.03 8.37 -22.49
CA GLU A 292 3.69 7.73 -23.63
C GLU A 292 3.00 8.04 -24.97
N ARG A 293 1.67 8.26 -24.92
CA ARG A 293 0.87 8.68 -26.07
C ARG A 293 0.81 10.19 -26.26
N GLY A 294 1.53 10.97 -25.45
CA GLY A 294 1.54 12.43 -25.49
C GLY A 294 0.21 13.09 -25.08
N LEU A 295 -0.67 12.38 -24.35
CA LEU A 295 -1.97 12.92 -23.95
C LEU A 295 -1.89 13.86 -22.75
N LEU A 296 -0.83 13.74 -21.94
CA LEU A 296 -0.59 14.59 -20.78
C LEU A 296 0.91 14.68 -20.46
N ASP A 297 1.28 15.71 -19.70
CA ASP A 297 2.57 15.79 -19.01
C ASP A 297 2.51 14.87 -17.78
N ARG A 298 3.33 13.81 -17.78
CA ARG A 298 3.37 12.80 -16.72
C ARG A 298 3.64 13.41 -15.36
N ASP A 299 4.66 14.25 -15.26
CA ASP A 299 5.17 14.77 -13.99
C ASP A 299 4.17 15.79 -13.41
N ALA A 300 3.57 16.62 -14.26
CA ALA A 300 2.51 17.53 -13.85
C ALA A 300 1.27 16.77 -13.35
N ALA A 301 0.79 15.76 -14.10
CA ALA A 301 -0.38 14.97 -13.74
C ALA A 301 -0.16 14.13 -12.48
N MET A 302 1.01 13.49 -12.35
CA MET A 302 1.43 12.77 -11.15
C MET A 302 1.36 13.67 -9.91
N MET A 303 1.96 14.86 -9.97
CA MET A 303 1.93 15.79 -8.83
C MET A 303 0.51 16.26 -8.51
N GLU A 304 -0.38 16.40 -9.50
CA GLU A 304 -1.78 16.75 -9.30
C GLU A 304 -2.60 15.63 -8.64
N VAL A 305 -2.35 14.37 -9.03
CA VAL A 305 -2.94 13.18 -8.38
C VAL A 305 -2.54 13.11 -6.92
N LEU A 306 -1.23 13.17 -6.61
CA LEU A 306 -0.74 13.12 -5.22
C LEU A 306 -1.26 14.31 -4.38
N THR A 307 -1.32 15.51 -4.98
CA THR A 307 -1.92 16.68 -4.32
C THR A 307 -3.41 16.47 -4.05
N SER A 308 -4.14 15.81 -4.95
CA SER A 308 -5.56 15.53 -4.77
C SER A 308 -5.81 14.50 -3.66
N ILE A 309 -4.94 13.50 -3.53
CA ILE A 309 -4.95 12.54 -2.43
C ILE A 309 -4.71 13.25 -1.09
N LYS A 310 -3.67 14.10 -0.99
CA LYS A 310 -3.43 14.92 0.22
C LYS A 310 -4.60 15.86 0.54
N ARG A 311 -5.17 16.52 -0.49
CA ARG A 311 -6.31 17.43 -0.32
C ARG A 311 -7.54 16.70 0.23
N ALA A 312 -7.72 15.43 -0.14
CA ALA A 312 -8.81 14.61 0.38
C ALA A 312 -8.65 14.29 1.87
N GLY A 313 -7.45 14.45 2.45
CA GLY A 313 -7.22 14.26 3.88
C GLY A 313 -6.29 13.10 4.24
N ALA A 314 -5.59 12.51 3.26
CA ALA A 314 -4.58 11.50 3.55
C ALA A 314 -3.36 12.13 4.23
N ASP A 315 -2.91 11.52 5.32
CA ASP A 315 -1.66 11.83 6.01
C ASP A 315 -0.48 11.16 5.29
N VAL A 316 -0.65 9.90 4.89
CA VAL A 316 0.36 9.09 4.20
C VAL A 316 -0.10 8.71 2.80
N VAL A 317 0.79 8.77 1.81
CA VAL A 317 0.53 8.40 0.42
C VAL A 317 1.52 7.35 -0.04
N ILE A 318 1.01 6.13 -0.25
CA ILE A 318 1.79 5.05 -0.85
C ILE A 318 1.70 5.19 -2.37
N THR A 319 2.85 5.32 -3.03
CA THR A 319 2.89 5.51 -4.48
C THR A 319 4.19 4.99 -5.09
N TYR A 320 4.08 4.32 -6.24
CA TYR A 320 5.23 3.93 -7.07
C TYR A 320 5.95 5.15 -7.68
N HIS A 321 5.31 6.33 -7.64
CA HIS A 321 5.93 7.58 -8.07
C HIS A 321 6.79 8.25 -6.99
N ALA A 322 6.97 7.68 -5.79
CA ALA A 322 7.53 8.40 -4.64
C ALA A 322 8.92 9.02 -4.93
N LYS A 323 9.84 8.26 -5.56
CA LYS A 323 11.18 8.76 -5.93
C LYS A 323 11.11 9.94 -6.91
N ALA A 324 10.22 9.87 -7.90
CA ALA A 324 10.01 10.93 -8.90
C ALA A 324 9.39 12.18 -8.26
N ALA A 325 8.35 12.01 -7.43
CA ALA A 325 7.70 13.09 -6.70
C ALA A 325 8.68 13.79 -5.74
N ALA A 326 9.46 13.03 -4.96
CA ALA A 326 10.48 13.56 -4.06
C ALA A 326 11.52 14.41 -4.81
N SER A 327 11.98 13.93 -5.97
CA SER A 327 12.92 14.66 -6.82
C SER A 327 12.36 16.00 -7.33
N LEU A 328 11.07 16.06 -7.68
CA LEU A 328 10.41 17.30 -8.09
C LEU A 328 10.14 18.25 -6.92
N LEU A 329 9.83 17.71 -5.74
CA LEU A 329 9.59 18.50 -4.52
C LEU A 329 10.88 19.19 -4.05
N LYS A 330 12.05 18.52 -4.14
CA LYS A 330 13.35 19.14 -3.81
C LYS A 330 13.72 20.33 -4.72
N ARG A 331 13.16 20.42 -5.93
CA ARG A 331 13.44 21.50 -6.90
C ARG A 331 12.54 22.73 -6.74
N ARG A 332 11.53 22.70 -5.86
CA ARG A 332 10.49 23.74 -5.69
C ARG A 332 10.75 24.66 -4.51
#